data_AF-A0A0B6YFG4-F1
#
_entry.id   AF-A0A0B6YFG4-F1
#
_cell.length_a   1.000
_cell.length_b   1.000
_cell.length_c   1.000
_cell.angle_alpha   90.00
_cell.angle_beta   90.00
_cell.angle_gamma   90.00
#
_symmetry.space_group_name_H-M   'P 1'
#
loop_
_entity.id
_entity.type
_entity.pdbx_description
1 polymer ?
#
loop_
_entity_poly.entity_id
_entity_poly.type
_entity_poly.pdbx_seq_one_letter_code
_entity_poly.pdbx_strand_id
1 'polypeptide(L)'
;QCIPGDGLSRGVLTVNRMMPGPTIDVCEGDTIEVVLDNQLQLGEATSIHWHGVTQVGSPHMDGTSLVTQCPVSSMSTMVYRF
;
A
#
# COMPACT_ATOMS: atom_id res chain seq x y z
N GLN A 1 3.47 9.02 16.84
CA GLN A 1 2.96 10.39 16.59
C GLN A 1 1.53 10.24 16.09
N CYS A 2 0.56 10.93 16.69
CA CYS A 2 -0.84 10.87 16.30
C CYS A 2 -1.08 11.79 15.09
N ILE A 3 -1.88 11.35 14.11
CA ILE A 3 -2.27 12.18 12.96
C ILE A 3 -3.76 12.55 13.11
N PRO A 4 -4.09 13.83 13.33
CA PRO A 4 -5.49 14.25 13.42
C PRO A 4 -6.11 14.26 12.03
N GLY A 5 -7.20 13.49 11.84
CA GLY A 5 -7.96 13.48 10.58
C GLY A 5 -9.15 14.45 10.59
N ASP A 6 -9.88 14.51 11.71
CA ASP A 6 -11.11 15.30 11.91
C ASP A 6 -11.10 16.10 13.23
N GLY A 7 -9.92 16.25 13.86
CA GLY A 7 -9.76 16.89 15.17
C GLY A 7 -10.02 15.97 16.36
N LEU A 8 -10.46 14.72 16.14
CA LEU A 8 -10.56 13.69 17.19
C LEU A 8 -9.36 12.75 17.13
N SER A 9 -8.84 12.37 18.32
CA SER A 9 -7.74 11.42 18.42
C SER A 9 -8.26 9.99 18.27
N ARG A 10 -7.84 9.30 17.21
CA ARG A 10 -8.10 7.88 16.97
C ARG A 10 -6.92 7.22 16.27
N GLY A 11 -6.83 5.90 16.40
CA GLY A 11 -5.88 5.11 15.62
C GLY A 11 -6.24 5.19 14.13
N VAL A 12 -5.23 5.44 13.29
CA VAL A 12 -5.37 5.46 11.83
C VAL A 12 -4.21 4.72 11.20
N LEU A 13 -4.53 3.93 10.16
CA LEU A 13 -3.50 3.31 9.33
C LEU A 13 -3.02 4.34 8.31
N THR A 14 -1.70 4.47 8.19
CA THR A 14 -1.07 5.49 7.36
C THR A 14 0.12 4.90 6.65
N VAL A 15 0.38 5.39 5.43
CA VAL A 15 1.63 5.10 4.72
C VAL A 15 2.62 6.21 5.09
N ASN A 16 3.83 5.84 5.50
CA ASN A 16 4.91 6.76 5.85
C ASN A 16 4.51 7.87 6.87
N ARG A 17 3.59 7.54 7.79
CA ARG A 17 3.07 8.49 8.80
C ARG A 17 2.45 9.76 8.17
N MET A 18 1.76 9.61 7.04
CA MET A 18 1.04 10.69 6.37
C MET A 18 -0.43 10.35 6.15
N MET A 19 -1.29 11.37 6.25
CA MET A 19 -2.70 11.31 5.86
C MET A 19 -3.09 12.62 5.14
N PRO A 20 -3.41 12.58 3.83
CA PRO A 20 -3.32 11.44 2.92
C PRO A 20 -1.90 10.85 2.83
N GLY A 21 -1.78 9.62 2.32
CA GLY A 21 -0.47 9.01 2.05
C GLY A 21 0.34 9.82 1.03
N PRO A 22 1.64 9.52 0.86
CA PRO A 22 2.49 10.23 -0.09
C PRO A 22 1.97 10.07 -1.53
N THR A 23 2.01 11.15 -2.31
CA THR A 23 1.71 11.12 -3.74
C THR A 23 2.82 10.37 -4.49
N ILE A 24 2.43 9.54 -5.46
CA ILE A 24 3.32 8.93 -6.44
C ILE A 24 3.02 9.58 -7.79
N ASP A 25 3.93 10.44 -8.25
CA ASP A 25 3.84 11.12 -9.53
C ASP A 25 4.82 10.49 -10.53
N VAL A 26 4.33 10.05 -11.68
CA VAL A 26 5.10 9.39 -12.74
C VAL A 26 4.66 9.85 -14.12
N CYS A 27 5.45 9.54 -15.15
CA CYS A 27 5.09 9.75 -16.54
C CYS A 27 4.42 8.50 -17.14
N GLU A 28 3.67 8.70 -18.23
CA GLU A 28 3.15 7.58 -19.00
C GLU A 28 4.29 6.71 -19.54
N GLY A 29 4.21 5.41 -19.29
CA GLY A 29 5.22 4.42 -19.70
C GLY A 29 6.33 4.17 -18.68
N ASP A 30 6.36 4.89 -17.56
CA ASP A 30 7.29 4.59 -16.47
C ASP A 30 6.95 3.24 -15.81
N THR A 31 7.98 2.51 -15.39
CA THR A 31 7.83 1.36 -14.50
C THR A 31 7.80 1.84 -13.06
N ILE A 32 6.75 1.47 -12.33
CA ILE A 32 6.62 1.75 -10.91
C ILE A 32 7.22 0.58 -10.13
N GLU A 33 8.08 0.88 -9.16
CA GLU A 33 8.54 -0.09 -8.16
C GLU A 33 8.29 0.47 -6.76
N VAL A 34 7.41 -0.19 -5.98
CA VAL A 34 7.08 0.20 -4.62
C VAL A 34 7.39 -0.94 -3.66
N VAL A 35 8.25 -0.65 -2.68
CA VAL A 35 8.56 -1.56 -1.57
C VAL A 35 7.58 -1.28 -0.44
N LEU A 36 6.59 -2.16 -0.26
CA LEU A 36 5.68 -2.13 0.87
C LEU A 36 6.32 -2.85 2.06
N ASP A 37 6.75 -2.07 3.06
CA ASP A 37 7.19 -2.57 4.36
C ASP A 37 6.02 -2.52 5.35
N ASN A 38 5.41 -3.68 5.66
CA ASN A 38 4.27 -3.75 6.56
C ASN A 38 4.72 -3.70 8.03
N GLN A 39 4.68 -2.50 8.61
CA GLN A 39 4.99 -2.23 10.02
C GLN A 39 3.74 -2.19 10.93
N LEU A 40 2.60 -2.71 10.47
CA LEU A 40 1.39 -2.80 11.29
C LEU A 40 1.59 -3.75 12.47
N GLN A 41 1.09 -3.36 13.64
CA GLN A 41 1.22 -4.13 14.88
C GLN A 41 0.12 -5.19 14.98
N LEU A 42 0.15 -5.99 16.05
CA LEU A 42 -0.87 -7.00 16.37
C LEU A 42 -1.06 -8.09 15.30
N GLY A 43 -0.07 -8.29 14.42
CA GLY A 43 -0.12 -9.33 13.39
C GLY A 43 -1.02 -8.98 12.20
N GLU A 44 -1.39 -7.70 12.03
CA GLU A 44 -2.22 -7.27 10.91
C GLU A 44 -1.48 -7.43 9.58
N ALA A 45 -2.07 -8.25 8.70
CA ALA A 45 -1.62 -8.38 7.31
C ALA A 45 -2.36 -7.35 6.44
N THR A 46 -1.71 -6.86 5.38
CA THR A 46 -2.27 -5.81 4.52
C THR A 46 -1.88 -5.96 3.05
N SER A 47 -2.54 -5.24 2.17
CA SER A 47 -2.19 -5.11 0.74
C SER A 47 -2.51 -3.70 0.25
N ILE A 48 -1.92 -3.30 -0.88
CA ILE A 48 -2.14 -1.97 -1.48
C ILE A 48 -2.63 -2.19 -2.91
N HIS A 49 -3.84 -1.71 -3.21
CA HIS A 49 -4.40 -1.73 -4.55
C HIS A 49 -4.10 -0.44 -5.32
N TRP A 50 -3.64 -0.59 -6.55
CA TRP A 50 -3.29 0.52 -7.45
C TRP A 50 -4.50 0.92 -8.29
N HIS A 51 -5.41 1.67 -7.67
CA HIS A 51 -6.69 2.01 -8.28
C HIS A 51 -6.52 2.68 -9.65
N GLY A 52 -7.12 2.08 -10.68
CA GLY A 52 -7.10 2.60 -12.06
C GLY A 52 -5.95 2.10 -12.93
N VAL A 53 -4.98 1.37 -12.36
CA VAL A 53 -3.92 0.71 -13.15
C VAL A 53 -4.47 -0.61 -13.69
N THR A 54 -4.32 -0.85 -14.99
CA THR A 54 -4.87 -2.03 -15.67
C THR A 54 -4.12 -3.33 -15.39
N GLN A 55 -2.87 -3.24 -14.92
CA GLN A 55 -2.01 -4.39 -14.55
C GLN A 55 -1.82 -5.42 -15.68
N VAL A 56 -1.75 -4.95 -16.93
CA VAL A 56 -1.51 -5.80 -18.10
C VAL A 56 -0.11 -6.41 -18.03
N GLY A 57 -0.03 -7.74 -17.92
CA GLY A 57 1.24 -8.46 -17.75
C GLY A 57 1.71 -8.60 -16.29
N SER A 58 1.08 -7.91 -15.35
CA SER A 58 1.40 -7.90 -13.92
C SER A 58 0.17 -8.10 -13.00
N PRO A 59 -0.80 -9.00 -13.31
CA PRO A 59 -2.05 -9.10 -12.54
C PRO A 59 -1.84 -9.46 -11.06
N HIS A 60 -0.75 -10.15 -10.73
CA HIS A 60 -0.35 -10.49 -9.37
C HIS A 60 0.17 -9.29 -8.55
N MET A 61 0.33 -8.12 -9.17
CA MET A 61 0.73 -6.86 -8.54
C MET A 61 -0.46 -5.92 -8.30
N ASP A 62 -1.68 -6.36 -8.59
CA ASP A 62 -2.89 -5.54 -8.45
C ASP A 62 -3.22 -5.15 -7.00
N GLY A 63 -2.87 -5.98 -6.01
CA GLY A 63 -3.08 -5.66 -4.60
C GLY A 63 -4.40 -6.14 -3.99
N THR A 64 -5.30 -6.74 -4.77
CA THR A 64 -6.55 -7.32 -4.25
C THR A 64 -6.27 -8.59 -3.45
N SER A 65 -6.29 -8.47 -2.12
CA SER A 65 -6.03 -9.57 -1.18
C SER A 65 -6.95 -10.77 -1.44
N LEU A 66 -6.36 -11.97 -1.44
CA LEU A 66 -7.00 -13.27 -1.69
C LEU A 66 -7.60 -13.45 -3.09
N VAL A 67 -7.40 -12.49 -4.00
CA VAL A 67 -7.74 -12.62 -5.43
C VAL A 67 -6.48 -12.66 -6.27
N THR A 68 -5.63 -11.63 -6.17
CA THR A 68 -4.41 -11.51 -6.96
C THR A 68 -3.15 -11.86 -6.17
N GLN A 69 -3.21 -11.79 -4.84
CA GLN A 69 -2.11 -12.10 -3.94
C GLN A 69 -2.57 -12.46 -2.52
N CYS A 70 -1.71 -13.14 -1.77
CA CYS A 70 -1.83 -13.19 -0.32
C CYS A 70 -1.52 -11.80 0.28
N PRO A 71 -2.15 -11.41 1.41
CA PRO A 71 -1.79 -10.18 2.10
C PRO A 71 -0.37 -10.28 2.66
N VAL A 72 0.34 -9.14 2.67
CA VAL A 72 1.68 -9.02 3.23
C VAL A 72 1.57 -9.10 4.74
N SER A 73 2.16 -10.14 5.33
CA SER A 73 2.20 -10.34 6.77
C SER A 73 2.81 -9.15 7.51
N SER A 74 2.42 -8.96 8.77
CA SER A 74 3.07 -8.01 9.67
C SER A 74 4.59 -8.29 9.73
N MET A 75 5.38 -7.21 9.78
CA MET A 75 6.85 -7.23 9.78
C MET A 75 7.47 -7.91 8.56
N SER A 76 6.77 -7.90 7.42
CA SER A 76 7.25 -8.45 6.15
C SER A 76 7.17 -7.41 5.04
N THR A 77 7.94 -7.64 3.99
CA THR A 77 8.06 -6.73 2.86
C THR A 77 7.59 -7.40 1.56
N MET A 78 6.97 -6.62 0.68
CA MET A 78 6.64 -7.01 -0.69
C MET A 78 7.04 -5.90 -1.66
N VAL A 79 7.53 -6.28 -2.83
CA VAL A 79 7.81 -5.36 -3.93
C VAL A 79 6.68 -5.46 -4.96
N TYR A 80 5.97 -4.35 -5.18
CA TYR A 80 5.10 -4.17 -6.33
C TYR A 80 5.93 -3.62 -7.48
N ARG A 81 5.87 -4.25 -8.65
CA ARG A 81 6.55 -3.78 -9.85
C ARG A 81 5.69 -3.97 -11.09
N PHE A 82 5.31 -2.88 -11.75
CA PHE A 82 4.45 -2.89 -12.94
C PHE A 82 4.69 -1.68 -13.84
#